data_AF-E6VNE4-F1
#
_entry.id   AF-E6VNE4-F1
#
_cell.length_a   1.000
_cell.length_b   1.000
_cell.length_c   1.000
_cell.angle_alpha   90.00
_cell.angle_beta   90.00
_cell.angle_gamma   90.00
#
_symmetry.space_group_name_H-M   'P 1'
#
loop_
_entity.id
_entity.type
_entity.pdbx_description
1 polymer ?
#
loop_
_entity_poly.entity_id
_entity_poly.type
_entity_poly.pdbx_seq_one_letter_code
_entity_poly.pdbx_strand_id
1 'polypeptide(L)' 'MSRDPDPFTRGERAARDNIPAEANPYHDGSEEYALWAAGHERIATAMEASESEGT' A
#
# COMPACT_ATOMS: atom_id res chain seq x y z
N MET A 1 12.93 -18.53 -7.36
CA MET A 1 13.21 -17.14 -7.78
C MET A 1 12.09 -16.29 -7.20
N SER A 2 12.31 -15.63 -6.06
CA SER A 2 11.37 -14.59 -5.61
C SER A 2 11.51 -13.44 -6.60
N ARG A 3 10.55 -13.34 -7.50
CA ARG A 3 10.33 -12.14 -8.30
C ARG A 3 9.90 -11.11 -7.26
N ASP A 4 10.73 -10.09 -7.03
CA ASP A 4 10.35 -9.02 -6.12
C ASP A 4 8.92 -8.58 -6.46
N PRO A 5 8.02 -8.49 -5.47
CA PRO A 5 6.65 -8.11 -5.71
C PRO A 5 6.63 -6.76 -6.42
N ASP A 6 5.74 -6.62 -7.41
CA ASP A 6 5.51 -5.34 -8.07
C ASP A 6 5.23 -4.23 -7.04
N PRO A 7 5.53 -2.96 -7.37
CA PRO A 7 5.38 -1.85 -6.44
C PRO A 7 3.98 -1.79 -5.80
N PHE A 8 2.93 -2.12 -6.55
CA PHE A 8 1.56 -2.19 -6.08
C PHE A 8 1.38 -3.23 -4.95
N THR A 9 1.77 -4.49 -5.19
CA THR A 9 1.72 -5.56 -4.19
C THR A 9 2.56 -5.23 -2.96
N ARG A 10 3.70 -4.54 -3.15
CA ARG A 10 4.53 -4.07 -2.04
C ARG A 10 3.84 -2.98 -1.22
N GLY A 11 3.07 -2.10 -1.85
CA GLY A 11 2.24 -1.08 -1.20
C GLY A 11 1.12 -1.70 -0.37
N GLU A 12 0.38 -2.66 -0.94
CA GLU A 12 -0.66 -3.39 -0.20
C GLU A 12 -0.08 -4.07 1.04
N ARG A 13 1.09 -4.71 0.91
CA ARG A 13 1.74 -5.37 2.05
C ARG A 13 2.17 -4.37 3.12
N ALA A 14 2.74 -3.24 2.72
CA ALA A 14 3.14 -2.19 3.65
C ALA A 14 1.96 -1.67 4.48
N ALA A 15 0.81 -1.43 3.85
CA ALA A 15 -0.41 -1.04 4.56
C ALA A 15 -0.88 -2.12 5.55
N ARG A 16 -0.86 -3.41 5.17
CA ARG A 16 -1.18 -4.52 6.07
C ARG A 16 -0.23 -4.61 7.27
N ASP A 17 1.05 -4.29 7.05
CA ASP A 17 2.09 -4.27 8.08
C ASP A 17 2.08 -2.96 8.90
N ASN A 18 1.09 -2.08 8.73
CA ASN A 18 0.96 -0.76 9.38
C ASN A 18 2.15 0.18 9.11
N ILE A 19 2.82 0.03 7.97
CA ILE A 19 3.86 0.94 7.52
C ILE A 19 3.18 2.19 6.93
N PRO A 20 3.58 3.42 7.30
CA PRO A 20 2.96 4.64 6.80
C PRO A 20 3.21 4.86 5.30
N ALA A 21 2.32 5.58 4.62
CA ALA A 21 2.46 5.86 3.19
C ALA A 21 3.71 6.69 2.88
N GLU A 22 4.17 7.53 3.81
CA GLU A 22 5.43 8.30 3.66
C GLU A 22 6.69 7.41 3.65
N ALA A 23 6.59 6.15 4.08
CA ALA A 23 7.69 5.19 4.00
C ALA A 23 7.79 4.50 2.63
N ASN A 24 7.10 5.03 1.61
CA ASN A 24 7.25 4.61 0.23
C ASN A 24 8.74 4.67 -0.18
N PRO A 25 9.36 3.53 -0.56
CA PRO A 25 10.79 3.49 -0.89
C PRO A 25 11.11 4.07 -2.28
N TYR A 26 10.09 4.35 -3.10
CA TYR A 26 10.26 4.85 -4.46
C TYR A 26 10.34 6.38 -4.49
N HIS A 27 10.94 6.93 -5.54
CA HIS A 27 11.07 8.38 -5.69
C HIS A 27 9.70 9.01 -5.97
N ASP A 28 9.34 10.07 -5.25
CA ASP A 28 8.09 10.79 -5.47
C ASP A 28 7.95 11.25 -6.93
N GLY A 29 6.79 11.01 -7.53
CA GLY A 29 6.54 11.26 -8.96
C GLY A 29 7.04 10.19 -9.94
N SER A 30 7.65 9.09 -9.46
CA SER A 30 7.89 7.90 -10.29
C SER A 30 6.63 7.05 -10.47
N GLU A 31 6.59 6.25 -11.53
CA GLU A 31 5.49 5.29 -11.74
C GLU A 31 5.43 4.27 -10.60
N GLU A 32 6.58 3.79 -10.11
CA GLU A 32 6.62 2.88 -8.98
C GLU A 32 6.07 3.50 -7.68
N TYR A 33 6.34 4.79 -7.45
CA TYR A 33 5.77 5.51 -6.31
C TYR A 33 4.25 5.55 -6.39
N ALA A 34 3.69 5.90 -7.55
CA ALA A 34 2.25 5.94 -7.77
C ALA A 34 1.60 4.56 -7.61
N LEU A 35 2.21 3.52 -8.17
CA LEU A 35 1.74 2.14 -8.05
C LEU A 35 1.76 1.65 -6.60
N TRP A 36 2.84 1.91 -5.87
CA TRP A 36 2.95 1.57 -4.46
C TRP A 36 1.92 2.31 -3.61
N ALA A 37 1.76 3.62 -3.82
CA ALA A 37 0.77 4.42 -3.10
C ALA A 37 -0.67 3.93 -3.34
N ALA A 38 -1.00 3.60 -4.59
CA ALA A 38 -2.32 3.04 -4.94
C ALA A 38 -2.60 1.68 -4.26
N GLY A 39 -1.60 0.80 -4.19
CA GLY A 39 -1.71 -0.47 -3.46
C GLY A 39 -1.89 -0.26 -1.96
N HIS A 40 -1.16 0.70 -1.39
CA HIS A 40 -1.26 1.06 0.02
C HIS A 40 -2.66 1.59 0.38
N GLU A 41 -3.15 2.57 -0.39
CA GLU A 41 -4.47 3.20 -0.20
C GLU A 41 -5.62 2.18 -0.25
N ARG A 42 -5.55 1.20 -1.17
CA ARG A 42 -6.55 0.13 -1.30
C ARG A 42 -6.75 -0.63 0.00
N ILE A 43 -5.66 -0.97 0.69
CA ILE A 43 -5.73 -1.72 1.95
C ILE A 43 -6.13 -0.80 3.10
N ALA A 44 -5.58 0.41 3.18
CA ALA A 44 -5.98 1.38 4.19
C ALA A 44 -7.50 1.62 4.16
N THR A 45 -8.04 1.86 2.96
CA THR A 45 -9.48 2.04 2.74
C THR A 45 -10.28 0.79 3.12
N ALA A 46 -9.81 -0.39 2.75
CA ALA A 46 -10.49 -1.65 3.09
C ALA A 46 -10.50 -1.91 4.61
N MET A 47 -9.43 -1.55 5.31
CA MET A 47 -9.35 -1.64 6.77
C MET A 47 -10.35 -0.67 7.43
N GLU A 48 -10.38 0.59 7.00
CA GLU A 48 -11.35 1.58 7.50
C GLU A 48 -12.81 1.19 7.23
N ALA A 49 -13.09 0.63 6.04
CA ALA A 49 -14.42 0.13 5.70
C ALA A 49 -14.83 -1.06 6.59
N SER A 50 -13.91 -1.97 6.90
CA SER A 50 -14.18 -3.10 7.80
C SER A 50 -14.46 -2.66 9.24
N GLU A 51 -13.77 -1.61 9.72
CA GLU A 51 -14.00 -1.03 11.05
C GLU A 51 -15.35 -0.30 11.12
N SER A 52 -15.84 0.21 9.98
CA SER A 52 -17.10 0.95 9.89
C SER A 52 -18.36 0.06 9.88
N GLU A 53 -18.22 -1.26 9.65
CA GLU A 53 -19.34 -2.21 9.64
C GLU A 53 -19.66 -2.81 11.03
N GLY A 54 -18.99 -2.33 12.08
CA GLY A 54 -19.07 -2.83 13.46
C GLY A 54 -19.92 -2.02 14.44
N THR A 55 -20.67 -1.01 14.01
CA THR A 55 -21.58 -0.19 14.85
C THR A 55 -23.04 -0.39 14.49
#